data_AF-A0A396TSY3-F1
#
_entry.id   AF-A0A396TSY3-F1
#
_cell.length_a   1.000
_cell.length_b   1.000
_cell.length_c   1.000
_cell.angle_alpha   90.00
_cell.angle_beta   90.00
_cell.angle_gamma   90.00
#
_symmetry.space_group_name_H-M   'P 1'
#
loop_
_entity.id
_entity.type
_entity.pdbx_description
1 polymer ?
#
loop_
_entity_poly.entity_id
_entity_poly.type
_entity_poly.pdbx_seq_one_letter_code
_entity_poly.pdbx_strand_id
1 'polypeptide(L)'
;EKGDFAMVRSSEVTLMDVSPNQLVSVAASMIPFLEHDDANRALMGSNMQRQAVPLVRAEAPFVGTGMEGVVARDSGAAIAARRTGVIDQIDATRIVIRATEDLDPTKSGVDIYRLMKYQRSNQSTCINQRPLVKVGDQVKKGDIIADGPSTDLGELALGRNVLVAF
;
A
#
# COMPACT_ATOMS: atom_id res chain seq x y z
N GLU A 1 -23.56 26.19 19.60
CA GLU A 1 -22.16 26.66 19.61
C GLU A 1 -21.20 25.49 19.80
N LYS A 2 -21.15 24.55 18.85
CA LYS A 2 -20.18 23.44 18.82
C LYS A 2 -19.54 23.49 17.44
N GLY A 3 -18.43 24.19 17.30
CA GLY A 3 -17.78 24.42 16.00
C GLY A 3 -16.92 25.67 15.91
N ASP A 4 -17.03 26.60 16.87
CA ASP A 4 -16.19 27.79 16.88
C ASP A 4 -14.85 27.52 17.57
N PHE A 5 -13.78 28.05 16.98
CA PHE A 5 -12.44 27.99 17.54
C PHE A 5 -12.35 28.95 18.74
N ALA A 6 -11.99 28.42 19.91
CA ALA A 6 -11.85 29.18 21.15
C ALA A 6 -10.46 29.01 21.75
N MET A 7 -9.87 30.11 22.21
CA MET A 7 -8.65 30.07 23.02
C MET A 7 -9.01 29.73 24.45
N VAL A 8 -8.68 28.52 24.89
CA VAL A 8 -8.99 27.99 26.24
C VAL A 8 -7.71 27.75 27.05
N ARG A 9 -7.82 27.70 28.37
CA ARG A 9 -6.68 27.35 29.23
C ARG A 9 -6.40 25.85 29.12
N SER A 10 -5.14 25.43 29.31
CA SER A 10 -4.75 24.02 29.24
C SER A 10 -5.54 23.12 30.21
N SER A 11 -5.97 23.65 31.36
CA SER A 11 -6.79 22.92 32.34
C SER A 11 -8.23 22.64 31.89
N GLU A 12 -8.71 23.33 30.86
CA GLU A 12 -10.08 23.20 30.33
C GLU A 12 -10.12 22.25 29.12
N VAL A 13 -8.96 21.81 28.60
CA VAL A 13 -8.85 20.90 27.48
C VAL A 13 -9.06 19.46 27.97
N THR A 14 -10.19 18.86 27.57
CA THR A 14 -10.53 17.47 27.95
C THR A 14 -10.06 16.43 26.94
N LEU A 15 -9.90 16.82 25.67
CA LEU A 15 -9.58 15.93 24.56
C LEU A 15 -8.61 16.63 23.58
N MET A 16 -7.84 15.82 22.86
CA MET A 16 -6.92 16.27 21.80
C MET A 16 -7.06 15.36 20.59
N ASP A 17 -6.92 15.94 19.40
CA ASP A 17 -6.89 15.21 18.14
C ASP A 17 -5.73 14.21 18.09
N VAL A 18 -5.98 13.02 17.52
CA VAL A 18 -5.00 11.92 17.51
C VAL A 18 -3.94 12.14 16.43
N SER A 19 -4.35 12.64 15.27
CA SER A 19 -3.47 12.89 14.13
C SER A 19 -4.09 13.89 13.15
N PRO A 20 -3.31 14.75 12.49
CA PRO A 20 -3.79 15.59 11.40
C PRO A 20 -4.48 14.79 10.28
N ASN A 21 -4.04 13.54 10.06
CA ASN A 21 -4.59 12.66 9.01
C ASN A 21 -6.03 12.19 9.30
N GLN A 22 -6.54 12.35 10.53
CA GLN A 22 -7.89 11.91 10.88
C GLN A 22 -8.99 12.73 10.18
N LEU A 23 -8.65 13.94 9.72
CA LEU A 23 -9.59 14.87 9.09
C LEU A 23 -9.74 14.65 7.58
N VAL A 24 -8.82 13.89 6.97
CA VAL A 24 -8.73 13.72 5.52
C VAL A 24 -8.98 12.28 5.11
N SER A 25 -9.51 12.09 3.90
CA SER A 25 -9.67 10.74 3.33
C SER A 25 -8.32 10.11 3.00
N VAL A 26 -8.29 8.78 2.84
CA VAL A 26 -7.08 8.05 2.44
C VAL A 26 -6.47 8.60 1.14
N ALA A 27 -7.29 8.95 0.14
CA ALA A 27 -6.80 9.53 -1.11
C ALA A 27 -6.16 10.91 -0.91
N ALA A 28 -6.83 11.78 -0.15
CA ALA A 28 -6.30 13.11 0.16
C ALA A 28 -5.02 13.02 1.00
N SER A 29 -4.90 12.05 1.91
CA SER A 29 -3.69 11.82 2.71
C SER A 29 -2.48 11.36 1.90
N MET A 30 -2.64 10.97 0.63
CA MET A 30 -1.54 10.64 -0.28
C MET A 30 -1.08 11.83 -1.13
N ILE A 31 -1.67 13.01 -0.96
CA ILE A 31 -1.21 14.23 -1.63
C ILE A 31 -0.07 14.83 -0.78
N PRO A 32 1.18 14.87 -1.27
CA PRO A 32 2.26 15.52 -0.56
C PRO A 32 2.00 17.03 -0.50
N PHE A 33 2.36 17.68 0.61
CA PHE A 33 2.21 19.13 0.80
C PHE A 33 0.76 19.62 0.66
N LEU A 34 -0.22 18.81 1.10
CA LEU A 34 -1.64 19.12 1.04
C LEU A 34 -2.00 20.48 1.66
N GLU A 35 -1.27 20.89 2.71
CA GLU A 35 -1.42 22.18 3.38
C GLU A 35 -1.11 23.40 2.49
N HIS A 36 -0.43 23.18 1.37
CA HIS A 36 -0.09 24.21 0.38
C HIS A 36 -1.03 24.23 -0.83
N ASP A 37 -1.96 23.29 -0.92
CA ASP A 37 -2.96 23.22 -1.98
C ASP A 37 -4.32 23.77 -1.53
N ASP A 38 -5.05 24.42 -2.43
CA ASP A 38 -6.44 24.77 -2.15
C ASP A 38 -7.35 23.53 -2.16
N ALA A 39 -8.47 23.61 -1.43
CA ALA A 39 -9.37 22.48 -1.23
C ALA A 39 -9.95 21.90 -2.55
N ASN A 40 -10.19 22.73 -3.57
CA ASN A 40 -10.73 22.25 -4.83
C ASN A 40 -9.67 21.49 -5.63
N ARG A 41 -8.41 21.96 -5.63
CA ARG A 41 -7.29 21.23 -6.23
C ARG A 41 -7.01 19.91 -5.53
N ALA A 42 -7.02 19.89 -4.20
CA ALA A 42 -6.88 18.68 -3.42
C ALA A 42 -7.98 17.65 -3.73
N LEU A 43 -9.22 18.11 -3.87
CA LEU A 43 -10.36 17.26 -4.27
C LEU A 43 -10.16 16.69 -5.68
N MET A 44 -9.72 17.52 -6.64
CA MET A 44 -9.40 17.08 -7.99
C MET A 44 -8.27 16.05 -7.99
N GLY A 45 -7.17 16.31 -7.27
CA GLY A 45 -6.05 15.38 -7.15
C GLY A 45 -6.47 14.03 -6.59
N SER A 46 -7.26 14.04 -5.51
CA SER A 46 -7.81 12.82 -4.90
C SER A 46 -8.70 12.01 -5.86
N ASN A 47 -9.46 12.70 -6.72
CA ASN A 47 -10.30 12.06 -7.73
C ASN A 47 -9.49 11.52 -8.90
N MET A 48 -8.46 12.25 -9.34
CA MET A 48 -7.56 11.84 -10.41
C MET A 48 -6.78 10.57 -10.02
N GLN A 49 -6.34 10.46 -8.77
CA GLN A 49 -5.68 9.25 -8.26
C GLN A 49 -6.55 7.99 -8.46
N ARG A 50 -7.88 8.08 -8.25
CA ARG A 50 -8.81 6.95 -8.44
C ARG A 50 -9.00 6.54 -9.89
N GLN A 51 -8.58 7.39 -10.84
CA GLN A 51 -8.67 7.13 -12.27
C GLN A 51 -7.34 6.65 -12.85
N ALA A 52 -6.28 6.58 -12.04
CA ALA A 52 -4.98 6.11 -12.47
C ALA A 52 -5.05 4.65 -12.95
N VAL A 53 -4.51 4.40 -14.14
CA VAL A 53 -4.48 3.08 -14.77
C VAL A 53 -3.14 2.40 -14.45
N PRO A 54 -3.13 1.10 -14.07
CA PRO A 54 -1.89 0.38 -13.80
C PRO A 54 -0.91 0.39 -14.98
N LEU A 55 0.29 0.89 -14.74
CA LEU A 55 1.37 0.92 -15.72
C LEU A 55 2.09 -0.43 -15.79
N VAL A 56 2.73 -0.73 -16.93
CA VAL A 56 3.60 -1.91 -17.07
C VAL A 56 4.81 -1.81 -16.13
N ARG A 57 5.30 -0.58 -15.93
CA ARG A 57 6.37 -0.22 -14.99
C ARG A 57 5.92 1.04 -14.25
N ALA A 58 5.31 0.83 -13.09
CA ALA A 58 5.03 1.88 -12.14
C ALA A 58 6.26 2.09 -11.25
N GLU A 59 6.39 3.29 -10.68
CA GLU A 59 7.45 3.64 -9.74
C GLU A 59 6.79 4.31 -8.53
N ALA A 60 7.24 3.96 -7.32
CA ALA A 60 6.80 4.65 -6.11
C ALA A 60 7.17 6.15 -6.20
N PRO A 61 6.35 7.05 -5.66
CA PRO A 61 6.63 8.48 -5.70
C PRO A 61 7.91 8.80 -4.91
N PHE A 62 8.80 9.63 -5.47
CA PHE A 62 9.98 10.09 -4.73
C PHE A 62 9.64 10.92 -3.50
N VAL A 63 8.48 11.59 -3.54
CA VAL A 63 7.93 12.34 -2.41
C VAL A 63 6.53 11.80 -2.15
N GLY A 64 6.42 10.94 -1.15
CA GLY A 64 5.16 10.39 -0.64
C GLY A 64 4.81 10.91 0.75
N THR A 65 3.73 10.38 1.33
CA THR A 65 3.26 10.75 2.68
C THR A 65 3.43 9.65 3.72
N GLY A 66 3.82 8.44 3.29
CA GLY A 66 3.93 7.24 4.13
C GLY A 66 2.65 6.41 4.18
N MET A 67 1.54 6.89 3.60
CA MET A 67 0.29 6.14 3.49
C MET A 67 0.35 5.08 2.38
N GLU A 68 1.27 5.20 1.44
CA GLU A 68 1.39 4.36 0.24
C GLU A 68 1.54 2.88 0.60
N GLY A 69 2.41 2.56 1.57
CA GLY A 69 2.62 1.19 2.02
C GLY A 69 1.46 0.60 2.83
N VAL A 70 0.67 1.45 3.50
CA VAL A 70 -0.57 1.02 4.18
C VAL A 70 -1.64 0.70 3.13
N VAL A 71 -1.82 1.59 2.16
CA VAL A 71 -2.81 1.41 1.09
C VAL A 71 -2.49 0.20 0.21
N ALA A 72 -1.23 0.01 -0.19
CA ALA A 72 -0.82 -1.14 -0.98
C ALA A 72 -1.09 -2.48 -0.27
N ARG A 73 -0.84 -2.54 1.04
CA ARG A 73 -1.09 -3.71 1.88
C ARG A 73 -2.58 -3.98 2.08
N ASP A 74 -3.33 -2.96 2.48
CA ASP A 74 -4.73 -3.11 2.90
C ASP A 74 -5.69 -3.20 1.71
N SER A 75 -5.29 -2.71 0.53
CA SER A 75 -6.06 -2.88 -0.71
C SER A 75 -6.13 -4.34 -1.20
N GLY A 76 -5.22 -5.20 -0.73
CA GLY A 76 -5.08 -6.58 -1.21
C GLY A 76 -4.49 -6.69 -2.61
N ALA A 77 -3.95 -5.60 -3.18
CA ALA A 77 -3.24 -5.64 -4.46
C ALA A 77 -1.93 -6.42 -4.31
N ALA A 78 -1.16 -6.11 -3.26
CA ALA A 78 0.07 -6.81 -2.89
C ALA A 78 -0.22 -8.04 -2.03
N ILE A 79 0.66 -9.04 -2.09
CA ILE A 79 0.54 -10.26 -1.27
C ILE A 79 1.49 -10.16 -0.09
N ALA A 80 0.95 -10.27 1.12
CA ALA A 80 1.71 -10.36 2.36
C ALA A 80 1.90 -11.82 2.82
N ALA A 81 3.04 -12.10 3.47
CA ALA A 81 3.31 -13.37 4.11
C ALA A 81 2.39 -13.58 5.32
N ARG A 82 1.70 -14.73 5.38
CA ARG A 82 0.79 -15.09 6.48
C ARG A 82 1.53 -15.52 7.75
N ARG A 83 2.70 -16.13 7.58
CA ARG A 83 3.55 -16.68 8.66
C ARG A 83 5.00 -16.33 8.39
N THR A 84 5.77 -16.21 9.47
CA THR A 84 7.23 -16.09 9.42
C THR A 84 7.83 -17.38 8.85
N GLY A 85 8.80 -17.26 7.95
CA GLY A 85 9.39 -18.41 7.30
C GLY A 85 10.51 -18.07 6.35
N VAL A 86 10.94 -19.09 5.61
CA VAL A 86 11.97 -18.98 4.57
C VAL A 86 11.35 -19.31 3.22
N ILE A 87 11.71 -18.53 2.20
CA ILE A 87 11.25 -18.80 0.84
C ILE A 87 11.93 -20.05 0.30
N ASP A 88 11.13 -21.08 0.01
CA ASP A 88 11.61 -22.39 -0.45
C ASP A 88 11.66 -22.48 -1.97
N GLN A 89 10.60 -22.01 -2.64
CA GLN A 89 10.51 -22.01 -4.10
C GLN A 89 9.83 -20.73 -4.58
N ILE A 90 10.34 -20.18 -5.67
CA ILE A 90 9.72 -19.08 -6.40
C ILE A 90 9.55 -19.47 -7.86
N ASP A 91 8.37 -19.16 -8.38
CA ASP A 91 8.06 -19.18 -9.79
C ASP A 91 7.27 -17.91 -10.15
N ALA A 92 7.15 -17.62 -11.44
CA ALA A 92 6.32 -16.52 -11.93
C ALA A 92 4.84 -16.65 -11.54
N THR A 93 4.38 -17.86 -11.22
CA THR A 93 2.96 -18.15 -10.88
C THR A 93 2.72 -18.46 -9.41
N ARG A 94 3.76 -18.78 -8.64
CA ARG A 94 3.60 -19.15 -7.23
C ARG A 94 4.84 -18.86 -6.38
N ILE A 95 4.62 -18.58 -5.10
CA ILE A 95 5.66 -18.46 -4.08
C ILE A 95 5.37 -19.50 -3.00
N VAL A 96 6.39 -20.22 -2.57
CA VAL A 96 6.30 -21.28 -1.57
C VAL A 96 7.16 -20.88 -0.37
N ILE A 97 6.53 -20.77 0.80
CA ILE A 97 7.17 -20.36 2.05
C ILE A 97 7.12 -21.53 3.03
N ARG A 98 8.29 -21.94 3.51
CA ARG A 98 8.40 -22.90 4.60
C ARG A 98 8.27 -22.14 5.91
N ALA A 99 7.19 -22.39 6.65
CA ALA A 99 6.94 -21.70 7.91
C ALA A 99 7.96 -22.16 8.96
N THR A 100 8.56 -21.21 9.68
CA THR A 100 9.47 -21.47 10.81
C THR A 100 8.77 -21.36 12.16
N GLU A 101 7.60 -20.72 12.19
CA GLU A 101 6.75 -20.50 13.36
C GLU A 101 5.36 -21.13 13.14
N ASP A 102 4.60 -21.35 14.22
CA ASP A 102 3.27 -22.01 14.20
C ASP A 102 3.28 -23.40 13.53
N LEU A 103 4.21 -24.25 13.99
CA LEU A 103 4.37 -25.65 13.57
C LEU A 103 3.35 -26.57 14.24
N ASP A 104 2.07 -26.24 14.14
CA ASP A 104 1.01 -27.15 14.54
C ASP A 104 1.12 -28.43 13.69
N PRO A 105 1.33 -29.61 14.27
CA PRO A 105 1.56 -30.86 13.53
C PRO A 105 0.37 -31.29 12.68
N THR A 106 -0.81 -30.68 12.87
CA THR A 106 -2.00 -30.91 12.03
C THR A 106 -2.02 -30.06 10.75
N LYS A 107 -1.17 -29.05 10.63
CA LYS A 107 -1.13 -28.12 9.49
C LYS A 107 0.07 -28.39 8.59
N SER A 108 -0.08 -28.12 7.29
CA SER A 108 1.05 -28.13 6.37
C SER A 108 2.09 -27.10 6.81
N GLY A 109 3.35 -27.52 6.98
CA GLY A 109 4.48 -26.64 7.30
C GLY A 109 4.90 -25.72 6.15
N VAL A 110 4.15 -25.72 5.05
CA VAL A 110 4.43 -24.95 3.85
C VAL A 110 3.20 -24.16 3.43
N ASP A 111 3.37 -22.86 3.22
CA ASP A 111 2.38 -21.95 2.65
C ASP A 111 2.63 -21.74 1.15
N ILE A 112 1.60 -21.94 0.33
CA ILE A 112 1.67 -21.75 -1.12
C ILE A 112 0.81 -20.55 -1.50
N TYR A 113 1.44 -19.55 -2.11
CA TYR A 113 0.81 -18.34 -2.61
C TYR A 113 0.75 -18.42 -4.13
N ARG A 114 -0.46 -18.39 -4.71
CA ARG A 114 -0.64 -18.36 -6.17
C ARG A 114 -0.80 -16.91 -6.62
N LEU A 115 0.01 -16.51 -7.59
CA LEU A 115 0.02 -15.16 -8.15
C LEU A 115 -1.00 -15.05 -9.27
N MET A 116 -1.77 -13.97 -9.30
CA MET A 116 -2.63 -13.64 -10.44
C MET A 116 -1.77 -13.17 -11.61
N LYS A 117 -1.88 -13.82 -12.77
CA LYS A 117 -1.11 -13.48 -13.97
C LYS A 117 -2.03 -13.04 -15.10
N TYR A 118 -1.80 -11.82 -15.58
CA TYR A 118 -2.45 -11.24 -16.76
C TYR A 118 -3.98 -11.39 -16.78
N GLN A 119 -4.62 -11.20 -15.64
CA GLN A 119 -6.08 -11.26 -15.53
C GLN A 119 -6.70 -9.92 -15.93
N ARG A 120 -7.89 -9.96 -16.52
CA ARG A 120 -8.63 -8.75 -16.91
C ARG A 120 -9.44 -8.23 -15.71
N SER A 121 -9.34 -6.95 -15.41
CA SER A 121 -10.18 -6.27 -14.43
C SER A 121 -11.53 -5.84 -15.04
N ASN A 122 -12.47 -5.41 -14.19
CA ASN A 122 -13.77 -4.89 -14.64
C ASN A 122 -13.64 -3.67 -15.57
N GLN A 123 -12.62 -2.83 -15.33
CA GLN A 123 -12.31 -1.65 -16.15
C GLN A 123 -11.39 -1.98 -17.33
N SER A 124 -11.23 -3.26 -17.67
CA SER A 124 -10.38 -3.74 -18.78
C SER A 124 -8.89 -3.41 -18.63
N THR A 125 -8.41 -3.25 -17.39
CA THR A 125 -6.98 -3.15 -17.07
C THR A 125 -6.39 -4.53 -16.74
N CYS A 126 -5.07 -4.62 -16.68
CA CYS A 126 -4.36 -5.88 -16.42
C CYS A 126 -4.01 -6.02 -14.93
N ILE A 127 -4.48 -7.10 -14.30
CA ILE A 127 -4.09 -7.53 -12.96
C ILE A 127 -2.96 -8.54 -13.11
N ASN A 128 -1.77 -8.17 -12.66
CA ASN A 128 -0.59 -9.01 -12.74
C ASN A 128 0.25 -8.82 -11.48
N GLN A 129 0.44 -9.91 -10.74
CA GLN A 129 1.29 -9.94 -9.56
C GLN A 129 2.69 -10.44 -9.90
N ARG A 130 3.69 -9.86 -9.23
CA ARG A 130 5.11 -10.14 -9.48
C ARG A 130 5.81 -10.45 -8.15
N PRO A 131 6.55 -11.57 -8.05
CA PRO A 131 7.29 -11.88 -6.83
C PRO A 131 8.37 -10.82 -6.58
N LEU A 132 8.55 -10.44 -5.32
CA LEU A 132 9.58 -9.49 -4.87
C LEU A 132 10.79 -10.17 -4.20
N VAL A 133 10.54 -11.33 -3.59
CA VAL A 133 11.53 -12.08 -2.83
C VAL A 133 12.37 -13.01 -3.71
N LYS A 134 13.42 -13.58 -3.15
CA LYS A 134 14.29 -14.62 -3.73
C LYS A 134 14.26 -15.89 -2.89
N VAL A 135 14.61 -17.02 -3.52
CA VAL A 135 14.73 -18.30 -2.80
C VAL A 135 15.82 -18.17 -1.73
N GLY A 136 15.51 -18.60 -0.51
CA GLY A 136 16.38 -18.48 0.66
C GLY A 136 16.15 -17.22 1.50
N ASP A 137 15.36 -16.25 1.04
CA ASP A 137 15.05 -15.06 1.84
C ASP A 137 14.24 -15.43 3.08
N GLN A 138 14.54 -14.76 4.20
CA GLN A 138 13.74 -14.85 5.43
C GLN A 138 12.67 -13.77 5.40
N VAL A 139 11.43 -14.14 5.67
CA VAL A 139 10.29 -13.22 5.70
C VAL A 139 9.55 -13.33 7.01
N LYS A 140 9.07 -12.21 7.53
CA LYS A 140 8.21 -12.14 8.70
C LYS A 140 6.76 -12.11 8.30
N LYS A 141 5.88 -12.50 9.22
CA LYS A 141 4.44 -12.31 9.06
C LYS A 141 4.14 -10.83 8.77
N GLY A 142 3.44 -10.58 7.66
CA GLY A 142 3.05 -9.24 7.21
C GLY A 142 3.99 -8.60 6.18
N ASP A 143 5.15 -9.19 5.90
CA ASP A 143 6.06 -8.70 4.86
C ASP A 143 5.45 -8.91 3.46
N ILE A 144 5.62 -7.93 2.58
CA ILE A 144 5.14 -8.02 1.19
C ILE A 144 6.08 -8.92 0.38
N ILE A 145 5.54 -10.03 -0.14
CA ILE A 145 6.29 -11.04 -0.90
C ILE A 145 6.05 -10.94 -2.41
N ALA A 146 4.95 -10.30 -2.83
CA ALA A 146 4.67 -10.04 -4.23
C ALA A 146 3.95 -8.70 -4.39
N ASP A 147 4.38 -7.95 -5.39
CA ASP A 147 3.71 -6.73 -5.84
C ASP A 147 2.48 -7.04 -6.68
N GLY A 148 1.51 -6.14 -6.61
CA GLY A 148 0.28 -6.14 -7.38
C GLY A 148 0.30 -5.17 -8.57
N PRO A 149 -0.85 -4.97 -9.21
CA PRO A 149 -1.02 -3.86 -10.13
C PRO A 149 -0.85 -2.52 -9.39
N SER A 150 -0.09 -1.60 -9.97
CA SER A 150 0.18 -0.27 -9.39
C SER A 150 0.84 -0.30 -8.01
N THR A 151 1.72 -1.27 -7.74
CA THR A 151 2.60 -1.23 -6.57
C THR A 151 4.06 -1.39 -6.97
N ASP A 152 4.96 -0.85 -6.16
CA ASP A 152 6.41 -0.95 -6.30
C ASP A 152 7.03 -1.17 -4.92
N LEU A 153 7.65 -2.34 -4.72
CA LEU A 153 8.26 -2.76 -3.46
C LEU A 153 7.31 -2.70 -2.24
N GLY A 154 6.03 -2.97 -2.45
CA GLY A 154 5.02 -2.92 -1.40
C GLY A 154 4.47 -1.52 -1.10
N GLU A 155 4.83 -0.50 -1.89
CA GLU A 155 4.22 0.82 -1.85
C GLU A 155 3.29 1.06 -3.04
N LEU A 156 2.31 1.93 -2.87
CA LEU A 156 1.39 2.31 -3.95
C LEU A 156 2.14 3.16 -5.00
N ALA A 157 2.08 2.72 -6.25
CA ALA A 157 2.74 3.34 -7.39
C ALA A 157 1.71 3.56 -8.52
N LEU A 158 1.04 4.72 -8.50
CA LEU A 158 -0.01 5.06 -9.48
C LEU A 158 0.55 5.57 -10.82
N GLY A 159 1.84 5.90 -10.88
CA GLY A 159 2.45 6.57 -12.03
C GLY A 159 3.95 6.35 -12.13
N ARG A 160 4.66 7.38 -12.60
CA ARG A 160 6.13 7.43 -12.67
C ARG A 160 6.65 8.80 -12.29
N ASN A 161 7.90 8.82 -11.84
CA ASN A 161 8.64 10.05 -11.61
C ASN A 161 9.24 10.52 -12.94
N VAL A 162 9.05 11.79 -13.28
CA VAL A 162 9.57 12.39 -14.53
C VAL A 162 10.29 13.70 -14.22
N LEU A 163 11.31 14.03 -15.02
CA LEU A 163 11.98 15.32 -14.95
C LEU A 163 11.11 16.38 -15.64
N VAL A 164 10.76 17.44 -14.92
CA VAL A 164 9.88 18.52 -15.40
C VAL A 164 10.60 19.86 -15.28
N ALA A 165 10.41 20.73 -16.28
CA ALA A 165 10.76 22.14 -16.23
C ALA A 165 9.47 22.97 -16.40
N PHE A 166 9.36 24.05 -15.63
CA PHE A 166 8.22 24.97 -15.65
C PHE A 166 8.54 26.20 -16.51
#